data_AF-A0A225URV4-F1
#
_entry.id   AF-A0A225URV4-F1
#
_cell.length_a   1.000
_cell.length_b   1.000
_cell.length_c   1.000
_cell.angle_alpha   90.00
_cell.angle_beta   90.00
_cell.angle_gamma   90.00
#
_symmetry.space_group_name_H-M   'P 1'
#
loop_
_entity.id
_entity.type
_entity.pdbx_description
1 polymer ?
#
loop_
_entity_poly.entity_id
_entity_poly.type
_entity_poly.pdbx_seq_one_letter_code
_entity_poly.pdbx_strand_id
1 'polypeptide(L)'
;MAARTRVPSSLPKFTGKKGDDVREWLFQIENACRINGIRIEDANSQLPGIAGSAMDKPASGWFLHWSSTTRVEEHTWGIFREHVLQHFEASNYQSVLREKLQKADSGHRDLKWRVFSPHLSSRRD
;
A
#
# COMPACT_ATOMS: atom_id res chain seq x y z
N MET A 1 27.54 -15.77 -17.93
CA MET A 1 27.14 -14.35 -17.98
C MET A 1 25.72 -14.24 -17.44
N ALA A 2 25.53 -13.77 -16.21
CA ALA A 2 24.19 -13.56 -15.67
C ALA A 2 23.57 -12.37 -16.42
N ALA A 3 22.48 -12.60 -17.15
CA ALA A 3 21.68 -11.53 -17.72
C ALA A 3 21.23 -10.64 -16.56
N ARG A 4 21.91 -9.51 -16.36
CA ARG A 4 21.47 -8.48 -15.42
C ARG A 4 20.08 -8.07 -15.89
N THR A 5 19.06 -8.55 -15.20
CA THR A 5 17.66 -8.16 -15.40
C THR A 5 17.64 -6.64 -15.46
N ARG A 6 17.35 -6.09 -16.65
CA ARG A 6 17.43 -4.66 -16.89
C ARG A 6 16.24 -4.03 -16.16
N VAL A 7 16.46 -3.60 -14.92
CA VAL A 7 15.45 -2.91 -14.13
C VAL A 7 15.05 -1.65 -14.91
N PRO A 8 13.75 -1.44 -15.21
CA PRO A 8 13.30 -0.22 -15.87
C PRO A 8 13.79 1.00 -15.08
N SER A 9 14.39 1.98 -15.76
CA SER A 9 15.01 3.13 -15.09
C SER A 9 14.01 4.09 -14.45
N SER A 10 12.71 3.94 -14.73
CA SER A 10 11.64 4.83 -14.28
C SER A 10 10.49 4.06 -13.60
N LEU A 11 10.80 3.26 -12.57
CA LEU A 11 9.76 2.60 -11.79
C LEU A 11 9.14 3.60 -10.79
N PRO A 12 7.80 3.61 -10.66
CA PRO A 12 7.13 4.40 -9.64
C PRO A 12 7.53 3.92 -8.24
N LYS A 13 7.88 4.85 -7.36
CA LYS A 13 8.24 4.52 -5.98
C LYS A 13 6.99 4.24 -5.14
N PHE A 14 7.01 3.16 -4.37
CA PHE A 14 5.94 2.84 -3.42
C PHE A 14 6.42 2.95 -2.00
N THR A 15 5.76 3.80 -1.20
CA THR A 15 6.13 3.98 0.21
C THR A 15 5.28 3.14 1.15
N GLY A 16 4.09 2.69 0.71
CA GLY A 16 3.13 1.95 1.53
C GLY A 16 2.43 2.83 2.56
N LYS A 17 2.33 4.14 2.30
CA LYS A 17 1.70 5.11 3.19
C LYS A 17 0.19 5.18 2.96
N LYS A 18 -0.53 5.76 3.92
CA LYS A 18 -1.96 6.05 3.82
C LYS A 18 -2.20 6.99 2.63
N GLY A 19 -2.87 6.49 1.59
CA GLY A 19 -3.12 7.21 0.34
C GLY A 19 -2.37 6.66 -0.87
N ASP A 20 -1.36 5.80 -0.67
CA ASP A 20 -0.76 5.05 -1.78
C ASP A 20 -1.77 4.00 -2.25
N ASP A 21 -2.16 4.04 -3.52
CA ASP A 21 -2.98 3.01 -4.14
C ASP A 21 -2.08 1.86 -4.62
N VAL A 22 -2.11 0.77 -3.88
CA VAL A 22 -1.32 -0.42 -4.17
C VAL A 22 -1.70 -1.08 -5.50
N ARG A 23 -2.97 -0.99 -5.91
CA ARG A 23 -3.43 -1.56 -7.19
C ARG A 23 -2.92 -0.71 -8.35
N GLU A 24 -3.00 0.60 -8.21
CA GLU A 24 -2.45 1.54 -9.19
C GLU A 24 -0.94 1.35 -9.34
N TRP A 25 -0.22 1.25 -8.21
CA TRP A 25 1.21 1.03 -8.24
C TRP A 25 1.60 -0.28 -8.93
N LEU A 26 0.93 -1.40 -8.59
CA LEU A 26 1.16 -2.68 -9.26
C LEU A 26 0.92 -2.58 -10.76
N PHE A 27 -0.15 -1.90 -11.18
CA PHE A 27 -0.46 -1.70 -12.59
C PHE A 27 0.62 -0.89 -13.32
N GLN A 28 1.15 0.17 -12.69
CA GLN A 28 2.24 0.96 -13.26
C GLN A 28 3.53 0.15 -13.39
N ILE A 29 3.85 -0.72 -12.43
CA ILE A 29 4.98 -1.66 -12.51
C ILE A 29 4.80 -2.63 -13.67
N GLU A 30 3.62 -3.25 -13.79
CA GLU A 30 3.31 -4.17 -14.90
C GLU A 30 3.45 -3.47 -16.26
N ASN A 31 2.95 -2.24 -16.38
CA ASN A 31 3.06 -1.46 -17.59
C ASN A 31 4.52 -1.09 -17.93
N ALA A 32 5.30 -0.64 -16.95
CA ALA A 32 6.72 -0.36 -17.13
C ALA A 32 7.49 -1.60 -17.57
N CYS A 33 7.24 -2.75 -16.94
CA CYS A 33 7.84 -4.03 -17.31
C CYS A 33 7.43 -4.45 -18.73
N ARG A 34 6.15 -4.30 -19.11
CA ARG A 34 5.64 -4.60 -20.45
C ARG A 34 6.30 -3.74 -21.53
N ILE A 35 6.46 -2.44 -21.29
CA ILE A 35 7.15 -1.51 -22.21
C ILE A 35 8.62 -1.91 -22.41
N ASN A 36 9.25 -2.49 -21.39
CA ASN A 36 10.62 -2.99 -21.46
C ASN A 36 10.74 -4.43 -22.01
N GLY A 37 9.64 -5.01 -22.53
CA GLY A 37 9.63 -6.35 -23.12
C GLY A 37 9.65 -7.49 -22.09
N ILE A 38 9.38 -7.21 -20.81
CA ILE A 38 9.27 -8.22 -19.77
C ILE A 38 7.88 -8.84 -19.82
N ARG A 39 7.82 -10.16 -19.90
CA ARG A 39 6.55 -10.91 -19.96
C ARG A 39 5.85 -10.86 -18.60
N ILE A 40 4.64 -10.29 -18.55
CA ILE A 40 3.83 -10.20 -17.32
C ILE A 40 3.04 -11.49 -17.16
N GLU A 41 3.60 -12.43 -16.40
CA GLU A 41 2.98 -13.71 -16.10
C GLU A 41 3.08 -14.00 -14.62
N ASP A 42 2.07 -14.71 -14.10
CA ASP A 42 1.98 -15.02 -12.68
C ASP A 42 3.15 -15.87 -12.20
N ALA A 43 3.68 -16.75 -13.05
CA ALA A 43 4.85 -17.59 -12.77
C ALA A 43 6.19 -16.84 -12.86
N ASN A 44 6.21 -15.55 -13.25
CA ASN A 44 7.44 -14.81 -13.44
C ASN A 44 8.09 -14.46 -12.09
N SER A 45 9.29 -14.99 -11.85
CA SER A 45 10.06 -14.77 -10.62
C SER A 45 10.92 -13.50 -10.62
N GLN A 46 11.04 -12.82 -11.76
CA GLN A 46 11.82 -11.58 -11.88
C GLN A 46 11.00 -10.35 -11.48
N LEU A 47 9.68 -10.38 -11.68
CA LEU A 47 8.79 -9.25 -11.39
C LEU A 47 8.77 -8.86 -9.90
N PRO A 48 8.69 -9.80 -8.93
CA PRO A 48 8.80 -9.45 -7.52
C PRO A 48 10.09 -8.70 -7.18
N GLY A 49 11.22 -9.09 -7.78
CA GLY A 49 12.51 -8.41 -7.57
C GLY A 49 12.53 -7.00 -8.15
N ILE A 50 11.92 -6.79 -9.32
CA ILE A 50 11.77 -5.45 -9.93
C ILE A 50 10.86 -4.57 -9.07
N ALA A 51 9.72 -5.10 -8.65
CA ALA A 51 8.79 -4.40 -7.77
C ALA A 51 9.44 -4.04 -6.42
N GLY A 52 10.16 -5.00 -5.82
CA GLY A 52 10.93 -4.78 -4.58
C GLY A 52 12.00 -3.70 -4.71
N SER A 53 12.64 -3.56 -5.88
CA SER A 53 13.59 -2.46 -6.13
C SER A 53 12.95 -1.07 -6.19
N ALA A 54 11.65 -1.01 -6.48
CA ALA A 54 10.86 0.21 -6.53
C ALA A 54 10.13 0.52 -5.21
N MET A 55 10.19 -0.38 -4.23
CA MET A 55 9.66 -0.14 -2.89
C MET A 55 10.64 0.70 -2.06
N ASP A 56 10.16 1.81 -1.53
CA ASP A 56 10.89 2.70 -0.64
C ASP A 56 10.53 2.41 0.83
N LYS A 57 11.23 3.02 1.79
CA LYS A 57 10.91 2.87 3.22
C LYS A 57 9.58 3.57 3.52
N PRO A 58 8.64 2.95 4.27
CA PRO A 58 8.75 1.68 5.01
C PRO A 58 8.42 0.39 4.24
N ALA A 59 7.82 0.43 3.05
CA ALA A 59 7.39 -0.75 2.29
C ALA A 59 8.52 -1.76 1.99
N SER A 60 9.75 -1.29 1.81
CA SER A 60 10.91 -2.17 1.59
C SER A 60 11.17 -3.13 2.75
N GLY A 61 10.82 -2.77 3.99
CA GLY A 61 10.93 -3.66 5.15
C GLY A 61 9.98 -4.86 5.07
N TRP A 62 8.77 -4.62 4.56
CA TRP A 62 7.80 -5.68 4.30
C TRP A 62 8.28 -6.62 3.19
N PHE A 63 8.84 -6.08 2.10
CA PHE A 63 9.37 -6.90 1.01
C PHE A 63 10.46 -7.86 1.48
N LEU A 64 11.40 -7.37 2.29
CA LEU A 64 12.45 -8.19 2.88
C LEU A 64 11.87 -9.29 3.77
N HIS A 65 10.85 -8.97 4.57
CA HIS A 65 10.16 -9.95 5.40
C HIS A 65 9.49 -11.04 4.54
N TRP A 66 8.69 -10.64 3.55
CA TRP A 66 8.02 -11.56 2.62
C TRP A 66 9.04 -12.48 1.92
N SER A 67 10.12 -11.92 1.36
CA SER A 67 11.15 -12.69 0.67
C SER A 67 11.92 -13.68 1.57
N SER A 68 11.87 -13.48 2.89
CA SER A 68 12.50 -14.36 3.88
C SER A 68 11.53 -15.45 4.36
N THR A 69 10.23 -15.16 4.40
CA THR A 69 9.20 -16.09 4.89
C THR A 69 8.62 -16.99 3.81
N THR A 70 8.66 -16.56 2.55
CA THR A 70 8.09 -17.29 1.42
C THR A 70 9.14 -18.21 0.80
N ARG A 71 8.75 -19.41 0.34
CA ARG A 71 9.69 -20.35 -0.28
C ARG A 71 10.12 -19.78 -1.64
N VAL A 72 11.36 -20.06 -2.06
CA VAL A 72 11.89 -19.50 -3.32
C VAL A 72 11.07 -19.91 -4.56
N GLU A 73 10.42 -21.09 -4.49
CA GLU A 73 9.51 -21.64 -5.51
C GLU A 73 8.21 -20.82 -5.61
N GLU A 74 7.83 -20.15 -4.53
CA GLU A 74 6.62 -19.33 -4.41
C GLU A 74 6.91 -17.83 -4.67
N HIS A 75 8.17 -17.46 -4.96
CA HIS A 75 8.57 -16.10 -5.35
C HIS A 75 8.14 -15.76 -6.79
N THR A 76 6.85 -15.92 -7.05
CA THR A 76 6.21 -15.69 -8.33
C THR A 76 5.39 -14.40 -8.28
N TRP A 77 5.16 -13.78 -9.44
CA TRP A 77 4.40 -12.54 -9.53
C TRP A 77 2.97 -12.66 -8.97
N GLY A 78 2.32 -13.80 -9.20
CA GLY A 78 0.97 -14.06 -8.69
C GLY A 78 0.91 -13.99 -7.17
N ILE A 79 1.79 -14.74 -6.50
CA ILE A 79 1.86 -14.80 -5.03
C ILE A 79 2.26 -13.44 -4.44
N PHE A 80 3.22 -12.76 -5.07
CA PHE A 80 3.65 -11.43 -4.64
C PHE A 80 2.49 -10.42 -4.65
N ARG A 81 1.71 -10.37 -5.75
CA ARG A 81 0.55 -9.46 -5.84
C ARG A 81 -0.48 -9.74 -4.76
N GLU A 82 -0.81 -11.00 -4.52
CA GLU A 82 -1.76 -11.39 -3.48
C GLU A 82 -1.31 -10.90 -2.10
N HIS A 83 -0.04 -11.13 -1.75
CA HIS A 83 0.51 -10.72 -0.46
C HIS A 83 0.61 -9.19 -0.31
N VAL A 84 1.02 -8.49 -1.38
CA VAL A 84 1.08 -7.02 -1.41
C VAL A 84 -0.30 -6.41 -1.21
N LEU A 85 -1.30 -6.90 -1.95
CA LEU A 85 -2.69 -6.44 -1.81
C LEU A 85 -3.20 -6.74 -0.40
N GLN A 86 -3.01 -7.97 0.09
CA GLN A 86 -3.46 -8.34 1.43
C GLN A 86 -2.81 -7.47 2.52
N HIS A 87 -1.53 -7.12 2.42
CA HIS A 87 -0.86 -6.33 3.45
C HIS A 87 -1.23 -4.84 3.37
N PHE A 88 -1.11 -4.24 2.18
CA PHE A 88 -1.26 -2.79 2.03
C PHE A 88 -2.71 -2.36 1.79
N GLU A 89 -3.52 -3.12 1.06
CA GLU A 89 -4.94 -2.82 0.84
C GLU A 89 -5.75 -3.04 2.12
N ALA A 90 -5.54 -4.15 2.84
CA ALA A 90 -6.28 -4.43 4.08
C ALA A 90 -5.88 -3.46 5.21
N SER A 91 -4.60 -3.10 5.31
CA SER A 91 -4.14 -2.08 6.26
C SER A 91 -4.75 -0.71 5.94
N ASN A 92 -4.86 -0.36 4.65
CA ASN A 92 -5.47 0.90 4.25
C ASN A 92 -6.99 0.90 4.50
N TYR A 93 -7.70 -0.19 4.20
CA TYR A 93 -9.13 -0.33 4.50
C TYR A 93 -9.43 -0.22 6.01
N GLN A 94 -8.68 -0.94 6.86
CA GLN A 94 -8.83 -0.82 8.31
C GLN A 94 -8.52 0.60 8.81
N SER A 95 -7.51 1.27 8.25
CA SER A 95 -7.15 2.64 8.63
C SER A 95 -8.22 3.66 8.22
N VAL A 96 -8.84 3.47 7.04
CA VAL A 96 -9.95 4.28 6.53
C VAL A 96 -11.20 4.05 7.37
N LEU A 97 -11.52 2.80 7.72
CA LEU A 97 -12.61 2.49 8.65
C LEU A 97 -12.39 3.10 10.03
N ARG A 98 -11.17 2.99 10.59
CA ARG A 98 -10.83 3.63 11.87
C ARG A 98 -10.95 5.14 11.81
N GLU A 99 -10.52 5.78 10.72
CA GLU A 99 -10.68 7.23 10.55
C GLU A 99 -12.16 7.62 10.46
N LYS A 100 -12.96 6.90 9.66
CA LYS A 100 -14.41 7.13 9.56
C LYS A 100 -15.09 6.95 10.91
N LEU A 101 -14.70 5.94 11.68
CA LEU A 101 -15.21 5.68 13.02
C LEU A 101 -14.80 6.78 14.01
N GLN A 102 -13.54 7.23 14.00
CA GLN A 102 -13.06 8.34 14.82
C GLN A 102 -13.77 9.67 14.48
N LYS A 103 -14.04 9.94 13.20
CA LYS A 103 -14.81 11.12 12.78
C LYS A 103 -16.26 11.04 13.27
N ALA A 104 -16.90 9.88 13.16
CA ALA A 104 -18.26 9.66 13.65
C ALA A 104 -18.35 9.81 15.18
N ASP A 105 -17.39 9.26 15.91
CA ASP A 105 -17.32 9.32 17.38
C ASP A 105 -16.98 10.74 17.89
N SER A 106 -16.12 11.47 17.18
CA SER A 106 -15.81 12.88 17.48
C SER A 106 -17.02 13.79 17.22
N GLY A 107 -17.75 13.59 16.12
CA GLY A 107 -18.99 14.30 15.85
C GLY A 107 -20.10 13.98 16.86
N HIS A 108 -20.20 12.71 17.30
CA HIS A 108 -21.14 12.31 18.34
C HIS A 108 -20.81 12.94 19.70
N ARG A 109 -19.52 13.02 20.08
CA ARG A 109 -19.09 13.74 21.29
C ARG A 109 -19.39 15.24 21.19
N ASP A 110 -19.15 15.87 20.04
CA ASP A 110 -19.38 17.31 19.85
C ASP A 110 -20.88 17.68 19.92
N LEU A 111 -21.74 16.83 19.34
CA LEU A 111 -23.20 16.93 19.49
C LEU A 111 -23.63 16.69 20.95
N LYS A 112 -23.06 15.71 21.63
CA LYS A 112 -23.34 15.45 23.06
C LYS A 112 -22.92 16.63 23.94
N TRP A 113 -21.77 17.25 23.69
CA TRP A 113 -21.34 18.48 24.38
C TRP A 113 -22.28 19.66 24.13
N ARG A 114 -22.72 19.87 22.88
CA ARG A 114 -23.69 20.94 22.54
C ARG A 114 -25.05 20.76 23.22
N VAL A 115 -25.51 19.51 23.36
CA VAL A 115 -26.79 19.20 24.00
C VAL A 115 -26.70 19.27 25.54
N PHE A 116 -25.57 18.89 26.13
CA PHE A 116 -25.38 18.90 27.59
C PHE A 116 -24.84 20.23 28.17
N SER A 117 -24.38 21.19 27.35
CA SER A 117 -23.91 22.50 27.81
C SER A 117 -24.54 23.71 27.08
N PRO A 118 -25.87 23.88 27.11
CA PRO A 118 -26.51 25.06 26.49
C PRO A 118 -26.31 26.39 27.26
N HIS A 119 -25.58 26.41 28.38
CA HIS A 119 -25.64 27.50 29.37
C HIS A 119 -24.44 28.47 29.37
N LEU A 120 -23.46 28.29 28.49
CA LEU A 120 -22.22 29.10 28.49
C LEU A 120 -22.02 29.98 27.24
N SER A 121 -23.04 30.11 26.37
CA SER A 121 -22.96 30.91 25.14
C SER A 121 -23.83 32.17 25.15
N SER A 122 -24.07 32.76 26.32
CA SER A 122 -24.72 34.08 26.38
C SER A 122 -24.22 34.88 27.58
N ARG A 123 -23.09 35.58 27.39
CA ARG A 123 -22.70 36.83 28.07
C ARG A 123 -21.40 37.34 27.47
N ARG A 124 -21.54 38.12 26.40
CA ARG A 124 -20.57 39.13 25.98
C ARG A 124 -21.37 40.22 25.26
N ASP A 125 -21.91 41.13 26.06
CA ASP A 125 -22.09 42.55 25.75
C ASP A 125 -21.33 43.32 26.83
#